data_AF-A0A2Z3GW45-F1
#
_entry.id   AF-A0A2Z3GW45-F1
#
_cell.length_a   1.000
_cell.length_b   1.000
_cell.length_c   1.000
_cell.angle_alpha   90.00
_cell.angle_beta   90.00
_cell.angle_gamma   90.00
#
_symmetry.space_group_name_H-M   'P 1'
#
loop_
_entity.id
_entity.type
_entity.pdbx_description
1 polymer ?
#
loop_
_entity_poly.entity_id
_entity_poly.type
_entity_poly.pdbx_seq_one_letter_code
_entity_poly.pdbx_strand_id
1 'polypeptide(L)'
;MIRSIVGLGSVLAVLTAGLIVAPRVDAAPQKKKPGVLHVYDGAALFTETAIDRGKVALGKTVFDHETVLTVDTHAAVPKDRKLPAEPGERPKFFESWAKSAASGDRAKGVYVLVCRSPGYVQVLADKATRDRGFTVENEQRLRDMFTTAFKYAAAAKKDGKSDEELFKIRDKSLSNAVEYVSGVLKGTIK
;
A
#
# COMPACT_ATOMS: atom_id res chain seq x y z
N MET A 1 -18.97 -43.06 -73.20
CA MET A 1 -19.73 -43.81 -72.17
C MET A 1 -19.80 -42.90 -70.94
N ILE A 2 -20.83 -42.07 -70.75
CA ILE A 2 -22.14 -42.35 -70.11
C ILE A 2 -22.00 -43.09 -68.76
N ARG A 3 -22.19 -42.38 -67.62
CA ARG A 3 -23.38 -42.50 -66.74
C ARG A 3 -23.25 -41.67 -65.44
N SER A 4 -24.39 -41.09 -65.07
CA SER A 4 -24.75 -40.22 -63.94
C SER A 4 -24.95 -40.95 -62.59
N ILE A 5 -25.22 -40.17 -61.52
CA ILE A 5 -26.13 -40.37 -60.33
C ILE A 5 -25.47 -39.67 -59.11
N VAL A 6 -25.90 -38.49 -58.60
CA VAL A 6 -27.09 -38.10 -57.78
C VAL A 6 -27.16 -38.74 -56.37
N GLY A 7 -27.22 -37.89 -55.33
CA GLY A 7 -27.64 -38.21 -53.95
C GLY A 7 -27.07 -37.19 -52.95
N LEU A 8 -27.74 -36.07 -52.64
CA LEU A 8 -28.83 -35.85 -51.66
C LEU A 8 -28.47 -36.22 -50.21
N GLY A 9 -28.39 -35.22 -49.33
CA GLY A 9 -28.19 -35.40 -47.89
C GLY A 9 -28.05 -34.09 -47.13
N SER A 10 -29.15 -33.34 -46.97
CA SER A 10 -29.23 -32.16 -46.12
C SER A 10 -29.39 -32.58 -44.65
N VAL A 11 -28.38 -32.35 -43.80
CA VAL A 11 -28.51 -32.52 -42.35
C VAL A 11 -28.78 -31.15 -41.72
N LEU A 12 -30.01 -30.99 -41.24
CA LEU A 12 -30.46 -29.83 -40.47
C LEU A 12 -29.96 -29.97 -39.03
N ALA A 13 -28.93 -29.19 -38.65
CA ALA A 13 -28.45 -29.14 -37.27
C ALA A 13 -29.35 -28.21 -36.44
N VAL A 14 -30.19 -28.79 -35.58
CA VAL A 14 -31.00 -28.08 -34.60
C VAL A 14 -30.07 -27.55 -33.49
N LEU A 15 -29.83 -26.24 -33.46
CA LEU A 15 -29.18 -25.54 -32.36
C LEU A 15 -30.19 -25.35 -31.21
N THR A 16 -30.18 -26.27 -30.25
CA THR A 16 -30.85 -26.10 -28.96
C THR A 16 -30.06 -25.11 -28.09
N ALA A 17 -30.55 -23.88 -27.99
CA ALA A 17 -30.04 -22.87 -27.08
C ALA A 17 -30.47 -23.20 -25.63
N GLY A 18 -29.66 -23.99 -24.93
CA GLY A 18 -29.80 -24.22 -23.49
C GLY A 18 -29.27 -23.04 -22.70
N LEU A 19 -30.14 -22.25 -22.08
CA LEU A 19 -29.77 -21.18 -21.16
C LEU A 19 -29.29 -21.81 -19.84
N ILE A 20 -27.97 -21.96 -19.65
CA ILE A 20 -27.41 -22.41 -18.37
C ILE A 20 -27.49 -21.23 -17.39
N VAL A 21 -28.49 -21.26 -16.49
CA VAL A 21 -28.52 -20.38 -15.32
C VAL A 21 -27.49 -20.91 -14.32
N ALA A 22 -26.26 -20.37 -14.38
CA ALA A 22 -25.27 -20.65 -13.35
C ALA A 22 -25.75 -20.04 -12.02
N PRO A 23 -25.74 -20.78 -10.89
CA PRO A 23 -26.04 -20.19 -9.59
C PRO A 23 -25.01 -19.10 -9.31
N ARG A 24 -25.49 -17.89 -8.99
CA ARG A 24 -24.64 -16.85 -8.40
C ARG A 24 -24.16 -17.39 -7.05
N VAL A 25 -22.86 -17.66 -6.96
CA VAL A 25 -22.23 -17.89 -5.67
C VAL A 25 -22.16 -16.52 -5.00
N ASP A 26 -23.17 -16.20 -4.19
CA ASP A 26 -23.11 -15.01 -3.34
C ASP A 26 -21.93 -15.20 -2.38
N ALA A 27 -20.91 -14.36 -2.53
CA ALA A 27 -19.73 -14.39 -1.68
C ALA A 27 -20.18 -14.20 -0.23
N ALA A 28 -19.91 -15.18 0.63
CA ALA A 28 -20.25 -15.09 2.04
C ALA A 28 -19.68 -13.80 2.65
N PRO A 29 -20.43 -13.11 3.54
CA PRO A 29 -20.00 -11.85 4.12
C PRO A 29 -18.64 -12.04 4.82
N GLN A 30 -17.63 -11.29 4.37
CA GLN A 30 -16.31 -11.34 4.99
C GLN A 30 -16.40 -10.81 6.43
N LYS A 31 -15.86 -11.57 7.39
CA LYS A 31 -15.77 -11.11 8.78
C LYS A 31 -14.86 -9.89 8.83
N LYS A 32 -15.42 -8.77 9.32
CA LYS A 32 -14.66 -7.54 9.49
C LYS A 32 -13.47 -7.76 10.42
N LYS A 33 -12.33 -7.14 10.11
CA LYS A 33 -11.07 -7.28 10.85
C LYS A 33 -10.57 -5.93 11.38
N PRO A 34 -9.99 -5.88 12.59
CA PRO A 34 -9.20 -4.73 13.02
C PRO A 34 -8.04 -4.43 12.06
N GLY A 35 -7.70 -3.15 11.90
CA GLY A 35 -6.47 -2.77 11.20
C GLY A 35 -5.22 -3.13 11.97
N VAL A 36 -4.09 -3.28 11.27
CA VAL A 36 -2.80 -3.62 11.87
C VAL A 36 -1.74 -2.61 11.44
N LEU A 37 -1.01 -2.06 12.42
CA LEU A 37 0.17 -1.21 12.16
C LEU A 37 1.44 -1.97 12.50
N HIS A 38 2.35 -2.06 11.54
CA HIS A 38 3.73 -2.50 11.76
C HIS A 38 4.68 -1.31 11.58
N VAL A 39 5.55 -1.08 12.57
CA VAL A 39 6.61 -0.06 12.47
C VAL A 39 7.95 -0.73 12.71
N TYR A 40 8.81 -0.68 11.71
CA TYR A 40 10.20 -1.12 11.77
C TYR A 40 11.09 0.14 11.77
N ASP A 41 11.35 0.70 12.95
CA ASP A 41 11.98 2.02 13.06
C ASP A 41 13.53 1.98 13.11
N GLY A 42 14.17 1.44 12.09
CA GLY A 42 15.64 1.33 12.00
C GLY A 42 16.38 2.68 11.95
N ALA A 43 15.66 3.78 11.74
CA ALA A 43 16.20 5.15 11.74
C ALA A 43 15.95 5.93 13.03
N ALA A 44 15.29 5.34 14.04
CA ALA A 44 14.88 5.99 15.29
C ALA A 44 14.16 7.33 15.05
N LEU A 45 13.19 7.32 14.13
CA LEU A 45 12.42 8.50 13.78
C LEU A 45 11.28 8.77 14.75
N PHE A 46 10.73 7.74 15.39
CA PHE A 46 9.53 7.82 16.22
C PHE A 46 9.82 7.40 17.66
N THR A 47 9.00 7.88 18.59
CA THR A 47 9.01 7.36 19.96
C THR A 47 8.21 6.05 20.04
N GLU A 48 8.57 5.17 20.96
CA GLU A 48 7.79 3.94 21.23
C GLU A 48 6.34 4.25 21.58
N THR A 49 6.11 5.29 22.37
CA THR A 49 4.77 5.75 22.73
C THR A 49 3.94 6.19 21.52
N ALA A 50 4.56 6.78 20.50
CA ALA A 50 3.85 7.13 19.27
C ALA A 50 3.53 5.90 18.41
N ILE A 51 4.47 4.95 18.34
CA ILE A 51 4.26 3.67 17.65
C ILE A 51 3.07 2.93 18.28
N ASP A 52 3.03 2.81 19.61
CA ASP A 52 1.95 2.10 20.30
C ASP A 52 0.61 2.83 20.20
N ARG A 53 0.61 4.16 20.29
CA ARG A 53 -0.60 4.95 20.00
C ARG A 53 -1.11 4.70 18.57
N GLY A 54 -0.21 4.65 17.59
CA GLY A 54 -0.55 4.33 16.20
C GLY A 54 -1.17 2.93 16.06
N LYS A 55 -0.59 1.91 16.71
CA LYS A 55 -1.12 0.53 16.71
C LYS A 55 -2.52 0.48 17.31
N VAL A 56 -2.72 1.12 18.46
CA VAL A 56 -4.03 1.19 19.12
C VAL A 56 -5.04 1.93 18.26
N ALA A 57 -4.66 3.05 17.64
CA ALA A 57 -5.54 3.85 16.80
C ALA A 57 -6.02 3.07 15.56
N LEU A 58 -5.10 2.42 14.84
CA LEU A 58 -5.46 1.62 13.67
C LEU A 58 -6.27 0.37 14.05
N GLY A 59 -5.88 -0.30 15.15
CA GLY A 59 -6.57 -1.49 15.66
C GLY A 59 -7.99 -1.23 16.19
N LYS A 60 -8.33 0.01 16.54
CA LYS A 60 -9.72 0.39 16.87
C LYS A 60 -10.61 0.53 15.63
N THR A 61 -10.02 0.65 14.45
CA THR A 61 -10.78 0.73 13.20
C THR A 61 -10.99 -0.67 12.65
N VAL A 62 -12.26 -1.02 12.45
CA VAL A 62 -12.68 -2.30 11.88
C VAL A 62 -12.98 -2.09 10.39
N PHE A 63 -12.38 -2.94 9.56
CA PHE A 63 -12.45 -2.88 8.10
C PHE A 63 -13.12 -4.14 7.56
N ASP A 64 -13.79 -4.02 6.42
CA ASP A 64 -14.42 -5.16 5.74
C ASP A 64 -13.39 -6.13 5.16
N HIS A 65 -12.16 -5.66 4.95
CA HIS A 65 -11.01 -6.45 4.52
C HIS A 65 -9.81 -6.22 5.44
N GLU A 66 -8.85 -7.15 5.41
CA GLU A 66 -7.58 -6.97 6.09
C GLU A 66 -6.90 -5.66 5.63
N THR A 67 -6.59 -4.80 6.58
CA THR A 67 -5.93 -3.51 6.34
C THR A 67 -4.67 -3.48 7.17
N VAL A 68 -3.52 -3.52 6.51
CA VAL A 68 -2.21 -3.43 7.14
C VAL A 68 -1.54 -2.14 6.68
N LEU A 69 -1.00 -1.37 7.62
CA LEU A 69 -0.08 -0.28 7.34
C LEU A 69 1.30 -0.70 7.87
N THR A 70 2.30 -0.70 7.00
CA THR A 70 3.70 -0.97 7.37
C THR A 70 4.53 0.30 7.15
N VAL A 71 5.26 0.73 8.17
CA VAL A 71 6.24 1.82 8.10
C VAL A 71 7.63 1.24 8.39
N ASP A 72 8.51 1.26 7.40
CA ASP A 72 9.88 0.73 7.48
C ASP A 72 10.88 1.88 7.29
N THR A 73 11.64 2.19 8.34
CA THR A 73 12.56 3.33 8.36
C THR A 73 14.02 2.87 8.35
N HIS A 74 14.81 3.54 7.52
CA HIS A 74 16.22 3.25 7.29
C HIS A 74 17.05 4.51 7.53
N ALA A 75 18.09 4.41 8.35
CA ALA A 75 18.96 5.56 8.64
C ALA A 75 19.70 6.05 7.39
N ALA A 76 20.03 5.13 6.49
CA ALA A 76 20.68 5.37 5.21
C ALA A 76 20.32 4.27 4.20
N VAL A 77 20.71 4.44 2.94
CA VAL A 77 20.66 3.38 1.93
C VAL A 77 21.53 2.19 2.39
N PRO A 78 21.03 0.94 2.33
CA PRO A 78 21.80 -0.27 2.65
C PRO A 78 23.10 -0.37 1.83
N LYS A 79 24.16 -0.90 2.45
CA LYS A 79 25.51 -0.94 1.84
C LYS A 79 25.58 -1.78 0.55
N ASP A 80 24.69 -2.74 0.41
CA ASP A 80 24.52 -3.60 -0.77
C ASP A 80 23.76 -2.92 -1.92
N ARG A 81 23.26 -1.70 -1.70
CA ARG A 81 22.51 -0.92 -2.70
C ARG A 81 23.27 0.34 -3.08
N LYS A 82 23.48 0.54 -4.39
CA LYS A 82 24.09 1.76 -4.92
C LYS A 82 23.02 2.80 -5.23
N LEU A 83 23.03 3.91 -4.48
CA LEU A 83 22.18 5.06 -4.79
C LEU A 83 22.62 5.65 -6.16
N PRO A 84 21.69 5.86 -7.10
CA PRO A 84 22.02 6.50 -8.37
C PRO A 84 22.58 7.92 -8.18
N ALA A 85 23.60 8.25 -8.98
CA ALA A 85 24.18 9.59 -9.00
C ALA A 85 23.16 10.62 -9.51
N GLU A 86 22.48 10.28 -10.62
CA GLU A 86 21.46 11.10 -11.26
C GLU A 86 20.20 11.23 -10.39
N PRO A 87 19.81 12.45 -9.96
CA PRO A 87 18.63 12.64 -9.13
C PRO A 87 17.33 12.10 -9.76
N GLY A 88 17.21 12.15 -11.09
CA GLY A 88 16.05 11.65 -11.84
C GLY A 88 15.88 10.13 -11.79
N GLU A 89 16.93 9.38 -11.48
CA GLU A 89 16.88 7.92 -11.36
C GLU A 89 16.51 7.44 -9.95
N ARG A 90 16.62 8.32 -8.95
CA ARG A 90 16.35 7.99 -7.54
C ARG A 90 14.93 7.49 -7.29
N PRO A 91 13.85 8.05 -7.89
CA PRO A 91 12.51 7.52 -7.70
C PRO A 91 12.39 6.04 -8.08
N LYS A 92 12.92 5.65 -9.24
CA LYS A 92 12.92 4.24 -9.68
C LYS A 92 13.71 3.34 -8.73
N PHE A 93 14.85 3.84 -8.23
CA PHE A 93 15.64 3.13 -7.23
C PHE A 93 14.86 2.89 -5.93
N PHE A 94 14.24 3.92 -5.36
CA PHE A 94 13.48 3.79 -4.12
C PHE A 94 12.19 2.99 -4.29
N GLU A 95 11.54 3.08 -5.44
CA GLU A 95 10.40 2.23 -5.77
C GLU A 95 10.81 0.75 -5.84
N SER A 96 11.90 0.43 -6.54
CA SER A 96 12.44 -0.93 -6.63
C SER A 96 12.85 -1.47 -5.24
N TRP A 97 13.50 -0.62 -4.43
CA TRP A 97 13.84 -0.99 -3.06
C TRP A 97 12.59 -1.23 -2.21
N ALA A 98 11.60 -0.34 -2.26
CA ALA A 98 10.36 -0.52 -1.53
C ALA A 98 9.62 -1.80 -1.95
N LYS A 99 9.56 -2.13 -3.24
CA LYS A 99 8.99 -3.40 -3.73
C LYS A 99 9.73 -4.62 -3.20
N SER A 100 11.05 -4.59 -3.19
CA SER A 100 11.89 -5.67 -2.66
C SER A 100 11.74 -5.84 -1.14
N ALA A 101 11.57 -4.74 -0.40
CA ALA A 101 11.41 -4.75 1.05
C ALA A 101 9.98 -5.11 1.49
N ALA A 102 8.97 -4.75 0.69
CA ALA A 102 7.58 -5.14 0.84
C ALA A 102 7.37 -6.60 0.41
N SER A 103 7.91 -7.54 1.18
CA SER A 103 7.77 -8.99 0.99
C SER A 103 7.10 -9.66 2.18
N GLY A 104 6.54 -10.86 1.97
CA GLY A 104 5.82 -11.59 3.02
C GLY A 104 4.66 -10.77 3.60
N ASP A 105 4.62 -10.63 4.92
CA ASP A 105 3.58 -9.84 5.60
C ASP A 105 3.70 -8.33 5.36
N ARG A 106 4.89 -7.83 4.99
CA ARG A 106 5.10 -6.40 4.64
C ARG A 106 4.51 -6.04 3.28
N ALA A 107 4.19 -7.04 2.46
CA ALA A 107 3.58 -6.85 1.14
C ALA A 107 2.07 -6.59 1.21
N LYS A 108 1.45 -6.79 2.38
CA LYS A 108 0.01 -6.65 2.57
C LYS A 108 -0.35 -5.20 2.88
N GLY A 109 -1.40 -4.67 2.25
CA GLY A 109 -1.92 -3.36 2.56
C GLY A 109 -1.13 -2.20 1.95
N VAL A 110 -0.80 -1.23 2.80
CA VAL A 110 0.00 -0.05 2.47
C VAL A 110 1.38 -0.17 3.11
N TYR A 111 2.42 -0.07 2.30
CA TYR A 111 3.82 -0.10 2.70
C TYR A 111 4.47 1.28 2.50
N VAL A 112 5.17 1.75 3.52
CA VAL A 112 5.90 3.02 3.52
C VAL A 112 7.37 2.76 3.82
N LEU A 113 8.23 3.05 2.85
CA LEU A 113 9.67 3.08 3.04
C LEU A 113 10.11 4.52 3.33
N VAL A 114 10.84 4.71 4.43
CA VAL A 114 11.47 5.98 4.79
C VAL A 114 12.98 5.79 4.81
N CYS A 115 13.72 6.62 4.08
CA CYS A 115 15.17 6.66 4.13
C CYS A 115 15.63 8.03 4.62
N ARG A 116 16.22 8.11 5.83
CA ARG A 116 16.61 9.37 6.46
C ARG A 116 17.75 10.09 5.73
N SER A 117 18.68 9.33 5.12
CA SER A 117 19.77 9.86 4.29
C SER A 117 19.81 9.08 2.97
N PRO A 118 19.41 9.66 1.83
CA PRO A 118 19.35 11.10 1.51
C PRO A 118 18.04 11.84 1.82
N GLY A 119 17.11 11.28 2.60
CA GLY A 119 15.82 11.91 2.90
C GLY A 119 14.79 11.64 1.80
N TYR A 120 14.26 10.42 1.77
CA TYR A 120 13.29 9.96 0.78
C TYR A 120 12.17 9.18 1.44
N VAL A 121 10.95 9.29 0.91
CA VAL A 121 9.79 8.49 1.31
C VAL A 121 9.19 7.87 0.06
N GLN A 122 8.97 6.56 0.08
CA GLN A 122 8.26 5.83 -0.96
C GLN A 122 7.06 5.13 -0.34
N VAL A 123 5.91 5.23 -1.00
CA VAL A 123 4.67 4.55 -0.58
C VAL A 123 4.26 3.59 -1.69
N LEU A 124 3.82 2.39 -1.30
CA LEU A 124 3.27 1.37 -2.19
C LEU A 124 2.02 0.78 -1.55
N ALA A 125 0.94 0.63 -2.31
CA ALA A 125 -0.21 -0.16 -1.95
C ALA A 125 -0.27 -1.43 -2.81
N ASP A 126 -0.62 -2.54 -2.17
CA ASP A 126 -0.86 -3.80 -2.87
C ASP A 126 -2.11 -3.72 -3.76
N LYS A 127 -2.28 -4.73 -4.62
CA LYS A 127 -3.41 -4.75 -5.56
C LYS A 127 -4.76 -4.75 -4.83
N ALA A 128 -4.90 -5.51 -3.76
CA ALA A 128 -6.17 -5.62 -3.02
C ALA A 128 -6.59 -4.27 -2.40
N THR A 129 -5.61 -3.51 -1.90
CA THR A 129 -5.80 -2.19 -1.29
C THR A 129 -6.11 -1.13 -2.35
N ARG A 130 -5.46 -1.21 -3.51
CA ARG A 130 -5.80 -0.35 -4.67
C ARG A 130 -7.20 -0.62 -5.19
N ASP A 131 -7.57 -1.88 -5.31
CA ASP A 131 -8.91 -2.32 -5.72
C ASP A 131 -10.03 -1.82 -4.78
N ARG A 132 -9.68 -1.44 -3.54
CA ARG A 132 -10.57 -0.83 -2.54
C ARG A 132 -10.61 0.70 -2.59
N GLY A 133 -9.90 1.32 -3.53
CA GLY A 133 -9.90 2.78 -3.72
C GLY A 133 -8.69 3.51 -3.15
N PHE A 134 -7.66 2.81 -2.65
CA PHE A 134 -6.40 3.46 -2.30
C PHE A 134 -5.57 3.74 -3.56
N THR A 135 -5.86 4.86 -4.20
CA THR A 135 -5.26 5.27 -5.49
C THR A 135 -3.82 5.77 -5.37
N VAL A 136 -3.18 6.07 -6.50
CA VAL A 136 -1.83 6.69 -6.54
C VAL A 136 -1.82 8.06 -5.85
N GLU A 137 -2.92 8.82 -5.93
CA GLU A 137 -3.07 10.10 -5.23
C GLU A 137 -3.06 9.91 -3.71
N ASN A 138 -3.58 8.79 -3.21
CA ASN A 138 -3.52 8.46 -1.78
C ASN A 138 -2.09 8.13 -1.35
N GLU A 139 -1.34 7.39 -2.17
CA GLU A 139 0.09 7.11 -1.94
C GLU A 139 0.90 8.40 -1.91
N GLN A 140 0.66 9.27 -2.89
CA GLN A 140 1.26 10.60 -2.98
C GLN A 140 0.98 11.43 -1.73
N ARG A 141 -0.29 11.48 -1.30
CA ARG A 141 -0.69 12.24 -0.11
C ARG A 141 -0.01 11.73 1.16
N LEU A 142 0.04 10.41 1.33
CA LEU A 142 0.71 9.79 2.48
C LEU A 142 2.22 10.05 2.46
N ARG A 143 2.85 9.98 1.28
CA ARG A 143 4.27 10.35 1.09
C ARG A 143 4.54 11.79 1.50
N ASP A 144 3.66 12.71 1.09
CA ASP A 144 3.81 14.14 1.36
C ASP A 144 3.64 14.46 2.85
N MET A 145 2.75 13.75 3.56
CA MET A 145 2.61 13.87 5.02
C MET A 145 3.93 13.59 5.75
N PHE A 146 4.56 12.44 5.46
CA PHE A 146 5.85 12.09 6.06
C PHE A 146 6.96 13.03 5.62
N THR A 147 7.08 13.29 4.30
CA THR A 147 8.15 14.13 3.75
C THR A 147 8.09 15.55 4.30
N THR A 148 6.89 16.13 4.41
CA THR A 148 6.69 17.47 4.98
C THR A 148 7.09 17.51 6.45
N ALA A 149 6.64 16.53 7.24
CA ALA A 149 6.98 16.47 8.66
C ALA A 149 8.49 16.29 8.89
N PHE A 150 9.16 15.45 8.12
CA PHE A 150 10.61 15.24 8.25
C PHE A 150 11.41 16.46 7.80
N LYS A 151 11.00 17.16 6.74
CA LYS A 151 11.59 18.44 6.35
C LYS A 151 11.42 19.48 7.45
N TYR A 152 10.22 19.56 8.04
CA TYR A 152 9.95 20.48 9.13
C TYR A 152 10.78 20.18 10.38
N ALA A 153 10.91 18.90 10.77
CA ALA A 153 11.80 18.50 11.85
C ALA A 153 13.27 18.81 11.54
N ALA A 154 13.73 18.60 10.31
CA ALA A 154 15.09 18.94 9.91
C ALA A 154 15.35 20.46 9.95
N ALA A 155 14.36 21.29 9.60
CA ALA A 155 14.45 22.75 9.72
C ALA A 155 14.47 23.18 11.20
N ALA A 156 13.53 22.68 12.01
CA ALA A 156 13.47 22.94 13.45
C ALA A 156 14.79 22.58 14.16
N LYS A 157 15.46 21.50 13.74
CA LYS A 157 16.77 21.13 14.28
C LYS A 157 17.85 22.19 13.99
N LYS A 158 17.83 22.79 12.80
CA LYS A 158 18.75 23.88 12.43
C LYS A 158 18.47 25.15 13.24
N ASP A 159 17.22 25.34 13.63
CA ASP A 159 16.79 26.45 14.49
C ASP A 159 17.07 26.19 16.00
N GLY A 160 17.77 25.10 16.33
CA GLY A 160 18.15 24.77 17.71
C GLY A 160 17.04 24.17 18.56
N LYS A 161 15.97 23.65 17.95
CA LYS A 161 14.90 22.95 18.67
C LYS A 161 15.40 21.66 19.32
N SER A 162 14.82 21.35 20.47
CA SER A 162 15.12 20.16 21.26
C SER A 162 14.73 18.86 20.54
N ASP A 163 15.40 17.74 20.84
CA ASP A 163 15.05 16.45 20.25
C ASP A 163 13.61 16.03 20.58
N GLU A 164 13.08 16.40 21.75
CA GLU A 164 11.68 16.18 22.11
C GLU A 164 10.71 16.91 21.17
N GLU A 165 11.00 18.15 20.79
CA GLU A 165 10.20 18.89 19.79
C GLU A 165 10.28 18.21 18.42
N LEU A 166 11.45 17.71 18.04
CA LEU A 166 11.61 16.99 16.78
C LEU A 166 10.83 15.68 16.76
N PHE A 167 10.79 14.95 17.89
CA PHE A 167 9.98 13.75 18.03
C PHE A 167 8.49 14.08 17.97
N LYS A 168 8.01 15.14 18.62
CA LYS A 168 6.59 15.56 18.52
C LYS A 168 6.15 15.77 17.07
N ILE A 169 6.99 16.38 16.23
CA ILE A 169 6.72 16.59 14.80
C ILE A 169 6.59 15.24 14.07
N ARG A 170 7.53 14.33 14.31
CA ARG A 170 7.60 13.01 13.66
C ARG A 170 6.48 12.08 14.13
N ASP A 171 6.25 12.01 15.42
CA ASP A 171 5.17 11.22 16.03
C ASP A 171 3.78 11.66 15.56
N LYS A 172 3.59 12.97 15.37
CA LYS A 172 2.35 13.52 14.80
C LYS A 172 2.15 13.06 13.36
N SER A 173 3.20 12.94 12.55
CA SER A 173 3.06 12.45 11.18
C SER A 173 2.67 10.98 11.11
N LEU A 174 3.17 10.14 12.01
CA LEU A 174 2.73 8.74 12.12
C LEU A 174 1.25 8.63 12.51
N SER A 175 0.80 9.46 13.46
CA SER A 175 -0.61 9.50 13.88
C SER A 175 -1.53 9.94 12.73
N ASN A 176 -1.16 11.02 12.03
CA ASN A 176 -1.88 11.51 10.87
C ASN A 176 -1.94 10.48 9.74
N ALA A 177 -0.85 9.73 9.52
CA ALA A 177 -0.81 8.65 8.54
C ALA A 177 -1.80 7.53 8.87
N VAL A 178 -1.87 7.12 10.14
CA VAL A 178 -2.85 6.12 10.61
C VAL A 178 -4.29 6.60 10.43
N GLU A 179 -4.58 7.85 10.82
CA GLU A 179 -5.90 8.46 10.63
C GLU A 179 -6.28 8.54 9.16
N TYR A 180 -5.35 8.95 8.30
CA TYR A 180 -5.55 9.03 6.86
C TYR A 180 -5.90 7.68 6.24
N VAL A 181 -5.07 6.66 6.49
CA VAL A 181 -5.30 5.31 5.96
C VAL A 181 -6.62 4.75 6.48
N SER A 182 -6.93 4.97 7.75
CA SER A 182 -8.22 4.57 8.33
C SER A 182 -9.39 5.26 7.65
N GLY A 183 -9.30 6.57 7.42
CA GLY A 183 -10.36 7.35 6.77
C GLY A 183 -10.61 6.94 5.32
N VAL A 184 -9.54 6.67 4.56
CA VAL A 184 -9.64 6.27 3.15
C VAL A 184 -10.18 4.86 2.99
N LEU A 185 -9.76 3.92 3.84
CA LEU A 185 -10.08 2.50 3.66
C LEU A 185 -11.29 2.01 4.45
N LYS A 186 -11.78 2.77 5.43
CA LYS A 186 -12.95 2.38 6.24
C LYS A 186 -14.23 2.47 5.41
N GLY A 187 -15.04 1.42 5.46
CA GLY A 187 -16.31 1.35 4.73
C GLY A 187 -16.15 1.25 3.21
N THR A 188 -14.95 0.90 2.73
CA THR A 188 -14.73 0.55 1.32
C THR A 188 -15.33 -0.82 1.08
N ILE A 189 -16.49 -0.85 0.40
CA ILE A 189 -17.20 -2.06 -0.02
C ILE A 189 -16.98 -2.18 -1.53
N LYS A 190 -16.68 -3.38 -2.02
CA LYS A 190 -16.73 -3.69 -3.46
C LYS A 190 -18.11 -4.21 -3.82
#